data_AF-A0A6A6YEV5-F1
#
_entry.id   AF-A0A6A6YEV5-F1
#
_cell.length_a   1.000
_cell.length_b   1.000
_cell.length_c   1.000
_cell.angle_alpha   90.00
_cell.angle_beta   90.00
_cell.angle_gamma   90.00
#
_symmetry.space_group_name_H-M   'P 1'
#
loop_
_entity.id
_entity.type
_entity.pdbx_description
1 polymer ?
#
loop_
_entity_poly.entity_id
_entity_poly.type
_entity_poly.pdbx_seq_one_letter_code
_entity_poly.pdbx_strand_id
1 'polypeptide(L)'
;VQGGYRSMTYSHQIDPMKELCPWEWGPGVCNDNKCVYQHYRDMELSADMVLVQLGTANPGNTEAEKQQFKEGLKSIIKDLRLHHTNDPEIIATRFSEYRRKFLNDDTRVLNL
;
A
#
# COMPACT_ATOMS: atom_id res chain seq x y z
N VAL A 1 -14.43 -1.24 0.76
CA VAL A 1 -13.80 -0.73 2.01
C VAL A 1 -13.17 0.62 1.71
N GLN A 2 -13.57 1.68 2.41
CA GLN A 2 -13.02 3.02 2.22
C GLN A 2 -11.54 2.99 2.65
N GLY A 3 -10.60 3.15 1.71
CA GLY A 3 -9.16 3.09 1.97
C GLY A 3 -8.36 2.15 1.06
N GLY A 4 -9.00 1.20 0.36
CA GLY A 4 -8.30 0.32 -0.59
C GLY A 4 -7.10 -0.42 0.04
N TYR A 5 -5.91 -0.24 -0.52
CA TYR A 5 -4.66 -0.82 0.02
C TYR A 5 -4.20 -0.17 1.34
N ARG A 6 -4.74 0.99 1.71
CA ARG A 6 -4.52 1.65 3.00
C ARG A 6 -5.59 1.28 4.04
N SER A 7 -6.43 0.28 3.76
CA SER A 7 -7.45 -0.13 4.70
C SER A 7 -6.79 -0.67 5.98
N MET A 8 -6.99 0.04 7.09
CA MET A 8 -6.60 -0.43 8.42
C MET A 8 -7.24 -1.77 8.80
N THR A 9 -8.38 -2.11 8.22
CA THR A 9 -9.08 -3.38 8.47
C THR A 9 -8.25 -4.60 8.06
N TYR A 10 -7.29 -4.43 7.15
CA TYR A 10 -6.43 -5.51 6.64
C TYR A 10 -4.92 -5.18 6.76
N SER A 11 -4.55 -4.19 7.59
CA SER A 11 -3.15 -3.87 7.81
C SER A 11 -2.55 -4.80 8.88
N HIS A 12 -1.49 -5.51 8.51
CA HIS A 12 -0.73 -6.39 9.41
C HIS A 12 0.26 -5.62 10.30
N GLN A 13 0.33 -4.29 10.16
CA GLN A 13 1.15 -3.43 11.01
C GLN A 13 0.46 -3.06 12.33
N ILE A 14 -0.80 -3.49 12.50
CA ILE A 14 -1.50 -3.31 13.77
C ILE A 14 -0.97 -4.34 14.77
N ASP A 15 -0.26 -3.88 15.81
CA ASP A 15 0.13 -4.71 16.94
C ASP A 15 -1.00 -4.76 17.97
N PRO A 16 -1.74 -5.88 18.10
CA PRO A 16 -2.86 -6.00 19.04
C PRO A 16 -2.42 -5.97 20.51
N MET A 17 -1.13 -6.13 20.80
CA MET A 17 -0.58 -6.06 22.16
C MET A 17 -0.12 -4.66 22.55
N LYS A 18 -0.18 -3.70 21.62
CA LYS A 18 0.26 -2.33 21.83
C LYS A 18 -0.94 -1.39 21.90
N GLU A 19 -0.97 -0.54 22.91
CA GLU A 19 -2.05 0.43 23.08
C GLU A 19 -1.92 1.60 22.09
N LEU A 20 -3.07 2.08 21.61
CA LEU A 20 -3.19 3.28 20.78
C LEU A 20 -2.76 4.53 21.57
N CYS A 21 -2.13 5.48 20.88
CA CYS A 21 -1.76 6.76 21.47
C CYS A 21 -3.02 7.48 21.98
N PRO A 22 -3.11 7.80 23.29
CA PRO A 22 -4.29 8.46 23.85
C PRO A 22 -4.60 9.82 23.20
N TRP A 23 -3.57 10.49 22.67
CA TRP A 23 -3.69 11.77 22.00
C TRP A 23 -4.30 11.66 20.60
N GLU A 24 -3.99 10.58 19.87
CA GLU A 24 -4.57 10.30 18.55
C GLU A 24 -5.92 9.60 18.65
N TRP A 25 -6.22 8.95 19.78
CA TRP A 25 -7.55 8.45 20.08
C TRP A 25 -8.59 9.59 20.18
N GLY A 26 -8.17 10.79 20.61
CA GLY A 26 -8.98 12.00 20.59
C GLY A 26 -8.79 12.85 19.32
N PRO A 27 -9.30 14.09 19.27
CA PRO A 27 -9.09 15.00 18.14
C PRO A 27 -7.67 15.60 18.06
N GLY A 28 -6.70 15.00 18.76
CA GLY A 28 -5.33 15.49 18.87
C GLY A 28 -4.39 14.81 17.88
N VAL A 29 -3.22 15.42 17.67
CA VAL A 29 -2.10 14.81 16.95
C VAL A 29 -0.97 14.62 17.94
N CYS A 30 -0.35 13.44 17.94
CA CYS A 30 0.84 13.22 18.74
C CYS A 30 2.07 13.82 18.06
N ASN A 31 2.69 14.80 18.71
CA ASN A 31 3.90 15.48 18.24
C ASN A 31 5.18 14.95 18.92
N ASP A 32 5.07 13.90 19.73
CA ASP A 32 6.22 13.31 20.41
C ASP A 32 6.87 12.23 19.53
N ASN A 33 8.13 12.46 19.16
CA ASN A 33 8.93 11.54 18.35
C ASN A 33 9.41 10.31 19.13
N LYS A 34 9.27 10.29 20.47
CA LYS A 34 9.62 9.17 21.35
C LYS A 34 8.40 8.50 21.96
N CYS A 35 7.22 8.72 21.38
CA CYS A 35 6.00 8.13 21.87
C CYS A 35 6.08 6.59 21.79
N VAL A 36 5.85 5.93 22.92
CA VAL A 36 5.89 4.48 23.05
C VAL A 36 4.58 3.81 22.65
N TYR A 37 3.53 4.58 22.41
CA TYR A 37 2.22 4.08 22.00
C TYR A 37 2.19 3.81 20.49
N GLN A 38 1.13 3.14 20.05
CA GLN A 38 0.90 2.87 18.63
C GLN A 38 0.16 4.05 17.98
N HIS A 39 0.63 4.50 16.83
CA HIS A 39 0.03 5.63 16.09
C HIS A 39 -0.68 5.16 14.83
N TYR A 40 -1.76 5.85 14.43
CA TYR A 40 -2.49 5.51 13.21
C TYR A 40 -1.60 5.60 11.96
N ARG A 41 -0.70 6.59 11.92
CA ARG A 41 0.27 6.77 10.81
C ARG A 41 1.23 5.59 10.64
N ASP A 42 1.52 4.87 11.73
CA ASP A 42 2.43 3.71 11.73
C ASP A 42 1.66 2.40 11.48
N MET A 43 0.33 2.44 11.52
CA MET A 43 -0.56 1.31 11.20
C MET A 43 -0.92 1.25 9.72
N GLU A 44 -0.73 2.33 8.97
CA GLU A 44 -0.96 2.34 7.53
C GLU A 44 0.22 1.67 6.80
N LEU A 45 -0.10 0.73 5.91
CA LEU A 45 0.89 0.07 5.07
C LEU A 45 1.72 1.12 4.31
N SER A 46 3.04 1.12 4.56
CA SER A 46 3.92 2.03 3.86
C SER A 46 3.92 1.73 2.36
N ALA A 47 4.01 2.77 1.55
CA ALA A 47 4.08 2.64 0.10
C ALA A 47 5.20 1.68 -0.37
N ASP A 48 6.34 1.64 0.32
CA ASP A 48 7.43 0.69 0.03
C ASP A 48 7.01 -0.77 0.23
N MET A 49 6.26 -1.06 1.30
CA MET A 49 5.73 -2.42 1.53
C MET A 49 4.70 -2.78 0.47
N VAL A 50 3.85 -1.84 0.08
CA VAL A 50 2.89 -2.03 -1.02
C VAL A 50 3.63 -2.35 -2.33
N LEU A 51 4.75 -1.70 -2.62
CA LEU A 51 5.56 -1.99 -3.81
C LEU A 51 6.14 -3.40 -3.78
N VAL A 52 6.70 -3.82 -2.65
CA VAL A 52 7.24 -5.18 -2.48
C VAL A 52 6.14 -6.23 -2.61
N GLN A 53 4.98 -6.00 -2.01
CA GLN A 53 3.84 -6.92 -2.07
C GLN A 53 3.24 -6.99 -3.47
N LEU A 54 3.11 -5.86 -4.17
CA LEU A 54 2.63 -5.83 -5.55
C LEU A 54 3.60 -6.54 -6.51
N GLY A 55 4.90 -6.46 -6.25
CA GLY A 55 5.92 -7.21 -6.98
C GLY A 55 5.90 -8.71 -6.71
N THR A 56 5.58 -9.11 -5.47
CA THR A 56 5.60 -10.51 -5.01
C THR A 56 4.31 -11.25 -5.38
N ALA A 57 3.16 -10.60 -5.20
CA ALA A 57 1.84 -11.17 -5.46
C ALA A 57 1.47 -11.03 -6.95
N ASN A 58 2.24 -11.64 -7.86
CA ASN A 58 1.91 -11.59 -9.29
C ASN A 58 0.58 -12.33 -9.56
N PRO A 59 -0.47 -11.63 -10.02
CA PRO A 59 -1.79 -12.21 -10.20
C PRO A 59 -1.93 -13.10 -11.45
N GLY A 60 -0.93 -13.14 -12.34
CA GLY A 60 -1.02 -13.91 -13.59
C GLY A 60 -1.14 -15.41 -13.32
N ASN A 61 -2.14 -16.05 -13.91
CA ASN A 61 -2.33 -17.50 -13.82
C ASN A 61 -1.39 -18.23 -14.79
N THR A 62 -1.08 -17.60 -15.93
CA THR A 62 -0.13 -18.10 -16.92
C THR A 62 1.20 -17.35 -16.88
N GLU A 63 2.29 -17.97 -17.37
CA GLU A 63 3.58 -17.28 -17.48
C GLU A 63 3.52 -16.02 -18.36
N ALA A 64 2.68 -16.04 -19.41
CA ALA A 64 2.45 -14.90 -20.28
C ALA A 64 1.79 -13.73 -19.54
N GLU A 65 0.74 -13.99 -18.76
CA GLU A 65 0.08 -12.96 -17.93
C GLU A 65 1.02 -12.42 -16.85
N LYS A 66 1.83 -13.29 -16.25
CA LYS A 66 2.84 -12.88 -15.26
C LYS A 66 3.87 -11.94 -15.89
N GLN A 67 4.28 -12.21 -17.13
CA GLN A 67 5.19 -11.37 -17.89
C GLN A 67 4.54 -10.03 -18.23
N GLN A 68 3.30 -10.05 -18.73
CA GLN A 68 2.53 -8.85 -19.08
C GLN A 68 2.32 -7.93 -17.88
N PHE A 69 2.02 -8.50 -16.71
CA PHE A 69 1.90 -7.75 -15.47
C PHE A 69 3.23 -7.09 -15.07
N LYS A 70 4.34 -7.81 -15.15
CA LYS A 70 5.69 -7.27 -14.88
C LYS A 70 6.06 -6.15 -15.85
N GLU A 71 5.73 -6.29 -17.12
CA GLU A 71 5.99 -5.29 -18.15
C GLU A 71 5.16 -4.02 -17.93
N GLY A 72 3.88 -4.16 -17.56
CA GLY A 72 3.04 -3.04 -17.18
C GLY A 72 3.57 -2.27 -15.97
N LEU A 73 4.01 -2.96 -14.92
CA LEU A 73 4.66 -2.33 -13.78
C LEU A 73 5.92 -1.54 -14.19
N LYS A 74 6.77 -2.13 -15.03
CA LYS A 74 7.96 -1.43 -15.57
C LYS A 74 7.59 -0.19 -16.38
N SER A 75 6.51 -0.24 -17.16
CA SER A 75 6.02 0.92 -17.91
C SER A 75 5.58 2.05 -16.99
N ILE A 76 4.88 1.74 -15.89
CA ILE A 76 4.44 2.75 -14.91
C ILE A 76 5.64 3.38 -14.20
N ILE A 77 6.67 2.59 -13.83
CA ILE A 77 7.91 3.14 -13.25
C ILE A 77 8.58 4.09 -14.25
N LYS A 78 8.61 3.74 -15.53
CA LYS A 78 9.21 4.58 -16.57
C LYS A 78 8.43 5.88 -16.74
N ASP A 79 7.10 5.83 -16.73
CA ASP A 79 6.20 6.98 -16.77
C ASP A 79 6.43 7.92 -15.58
N LEU A 80 6.47 7.38 -14.36
CA LEU A 80 6.70 8.16 -13.15
C LEU A 80 8.10 8.80 -13.12
N ARG A 81 9.11 8.10 -13.62
CA ARG A 81 10.47 8.65 -13.82
C ARG A 81 10.50 9.79 -14.84
N LEU A 82 9.75 9.69 -15.94
CA LEU A 82 9.63 10.78 -16.93
C LEU A 82 8.97 12.02 -16.34
N HIS A 83 8.00 11.83 -15.45
CA HIS A 83 7.31 12.91 -14.74
C HIS A 83 8.06 13.39 -13.49
N HIS A 84 9.31 12.99 -13.27
CA HIS A 84 10.12 13.32 -12.08
C HIS A 84 9.40 13.04 -10.75
N THR A 85 8.46 12.09 -10.75
CA THR A 85 7.64 11.76 -9.60
C THR A 85 8.27 10.58 -8.87
N ASN A 86 8.96 10.89 -7.78
CA ASN A 86 9.57 9.89 -6.89
C ASN A 86 8.79 9.75 -5.56
N ASP A 87 7.59 10.31 -5.49
CA ASP A 87 6.74 10.18 -4.30
C ASP A 87 6.23 8.73 -4.21
N PRO A 88 6.65 7.97 -3.17
CA PRO A 88 6.28 6.58 -3.02
C PRO A 88 4.75 6.40 -2.91
N GLU A 89 4.01 7.37 -2.39
CA GLU A 89 2.54 7.31 -2.31
C GLU A 89 1.87 7.36 -3.68
N ILE A 90 2.41 8.18 -4.59
CA ILE A 90 1.91 8.26 -5.96
C ILE A 90 2.22 6.95 -6.70
N ILE A 91 3.41 6.39 -6.49
CA ILE A 91 3.81 5.11 -7.09
C ILE A 91 2.88 3.98 -6.60
N ALA A 92 2.66 3.86 -5.29
CA ALA A 92 1.79 2.84 -4.69
C ALA A 92 0.34 2.95 -5.19
N THR A 93 -0.18 4.18 -5.32
CA THR A 93 -1.52 4.44 -5.86
C THR A 93 -1.63 3.96 -7.31
N ARG A 94 -0.69 4.35 -8.17
CA ARG A 94 -0.70 3.99 -9.60
C ARG A 94 -0.55 2.48 -9.81
N PHE A 95 0.28 1.83 -9.01
CA PHE A 95 0.43 0.37 -9.08
C PHE A 95 -0.84 -0.35 -8.61
N SER A 96 -1.46 0.12 -7.54
CA SER A 96 -2.71 -0.45 -7.01
C SER A 96 -3.88 -0.27 -7.98
N GLU A 97 -3.95 0.85 -8.70
CA GLU A 97 -4.90 1.06 -9.81
C GLU A 97 -4.63 0.12 -10.98
N TYR A 98 -3.38 -0.02 -11.40
CA TYR A 98 -3.01 -0.92 -12.49
C TYR A 98 -3.36 -2.37 -12.18
N ARG A 99 -3.07 -2.84 -10.96
CA ARG A 99 -3.44 -4.19 -10.51
C ARG A 99 -4.94 -4.43 -10.58
N ARG A 100 -5.76 -3.49 -10.09
CA ARG A 100 -7.23 -3.58 -10.14
C ARG A 100 -7.73 -3.71 -11.58
N LYS A 101 -7.22 -2.87 -12.49
CA LYS A 101 -7.53 -2.94 -13.92
C LYS A 101 -7.09 -4.25 -14.56
N PHE A 102 -5.91 -4.76 -14.21
CA PHE A 102 -5.37 -6.00 -14.74
C PHE A 102 -6.17 -7.23 -14.30
N LEU A 103 -6.61 -7.25 -13.03
CA LEU A 103 -7.43 -8.32 -12.47
C LEU A 103 -8.91 -8.24 -12.86
N ASN A 104 -9.35 -7.10 -13.41
CA ASN A 104 -10.75 -6.77 -13.68
C ASN A 104 -11.67 -7.07 -12.48
N ASP A 105 -11.13 -6.91 -11.27
CA ASP A 105 -11.75 -7.25 -10.00
C ASP A 105 -11.44 -6.12 -9.01
N ASP A 106 -12.45 -5.27 -8.80
CA ASP A 106 -12.36 -4.11 -7.91
C ASP A 106 -12.41 -4.48 -6.42
N THR A 107 -12.66 -5.76 -6.09
CA THR A 107 -12.91 -6.21 -4.72
C THR A 107 -11.72 -6.91 -4.06
N ARG A 108 -10.72 -7.35 -4.82
CA ARG A 108 -9.50 -7.96 -4.26
C ARG A 108 -8.62 -6.93 -3.59
N VAL A 109 -8.85 -6.78 -2.29
CA VAL A 109 -7.85 -6.28 -1.34
C VAL A 109 -6.62 -7.19 -1.36
N LEU A 110 -5.44 -6.60 -1.19
CA LEU A 110 -4.22 -7.37 -0.94
C LEU A 110 -4.48 -8.25 0.29
N ASN A 111 -4.60 -9.56 0.08
CA ASN A 111 -4.50 -10.50 1.18
C ASN A 111 -3.02 -10.50 1.60
N LEU A 112 -2.80 -10.05 2.82
CA LEU A 112 -1.51 -9.97 3.46
C LEU A 112 -1.38 -11.06 4.51
#